data_AF-A0AAD7MH12-F1
#
_entry.id   AF-A0AAD7MH12-F1
#
_cell.length_a   1.000
_cell.length_b   1.000
_cell.length_c   1.000
_cell.angle_alpha   90.00
_cell.angle_beta   90.00
_cell.angle_gamma   90.00
#
_symmetry.space_group_name_H-M   'P 1'
#
loop_
_entity.id
_entity.type
_entity.pdbx_description
1 polymer ?
#
loop_
_entity_poly.entity_id
_entity_poly.type
_entity_poly.pdbx_seq_one_letter_code
_entity_poly.pdbx_strand_id
1 'polypeptide(L)'
;MFSTAQKEANGRPIFLPRGKGLGGSTLINVMELTRASSVEYDAIEELGNPGWNWNEFLKYFKKSEIFVYSPQEAEAYGMHFDDNAHGSDRPLKKTFPRCMDTLAQLALQTADILGIYRNPDPVGDACSG
;
A
#
# COMPACT_ATOMS: atom_id res chain seq x y z
N MET A 1 22.58 -8.59 3.81
CA MET A 1 23.54 -7.99 2.85
C MET A 1 23.68 -6.53 3.22
N PHE A 2 24.82 -5.90 2.97
CA PHE A 2 25.00 -4.45 3.17
C PHE A 2 25.30 -3.77 1.83
N SER A 3 24.90 -2.50 1.69
CA SER A 3 25.38 -1.65 0.60
C SER A 3 26.88 -1.40 0.72
N THR A 4 27.49 -0.80 -0.30
CA THR A 4 28.77 -0.10 -0.12
C THR A 4 28.60 1.09 0.83
N ALA A 5 29.71 1.67 1.33
CA ALA A 5 29.68 2.89 2.12
C ALA A 5 28.99 4.03 1.35
N GLN A 6 27.94 4.62 1.93
CA GLN A 6 27.17 5.69 1.29
C GLN A 6 27.72 7.06 1.69
N LYS A 7 28.26 7.82 0.73
CA LYS A 7 28.87 9.15 0.97
C LYS A 7 27.89 10.09 1.68
N GLU A 8 26.67 10.17 1.18
CA GLU A 8 25.61 11.04 1.72
C GLU A 8 24.98 10.52 3.02
N ALA A 9 25.44 9.36 3.52
CA ALA A 9 25.04 8.82 4.83
C ALA A 9 26.26 8.60 5.74
N ASN A 10 27.20 9.55 5.76
CA ASN A 10 28.41 9.55 6.58
C ASN A 10 29.27 8.28 6.40
N GLY A 11 29.35 7.77 5.17
CA GLY A 11 30.10 6.55 4.85
C GLY A 11 29.48 5.27 5.42
N ARG A 12 28.26 5.32 5.98
CA ARG A 12 27.62 4.15 6.60
C ARG A 12 27.21 3.12 5.53
N PRO A 13 27.60 1.85 5.66
CA PRO A 13 26.98 0.76 4.93
C PRO A 13 25.57 0.49 5.46
N ILE A 14 24.58 0.39 4.57
CA ILE A 14 23.17 0.21 4.94
C ILE A 14 22.80 -1.26 4.85
N PHE A 15 22.12 -1.78 5.88
CA PHE A 15 21.61 -3.14 5.87
C PHE A 15 20.42 -3.27 4.90
N LEU A 16 20.52 -4.22 3.98
CA LEU A 16 19.52 -4.51 2.96
C LEU A 16 19.00 -5.95 3.17
N PRO A 17 17.97 -6.17 4.02
CA PRO A 17 17.41 -7.49 4.25
C PRO A 17 16.69 -8.02 3.00
N ARG A 18 16.85 -9.31 2.72
CA ARG A 18 16.18 -10.01 1.62
C ARG A 18 15.74 -11.39 2.11
N GLY A 19 14.51 -11.77 1.80
CA GLY A 19 14.02 -13.11 2.13
C GLY A 19 14.69 -14.16 1.25
N LYS A 20 15.15 -15.26 1.85
CA LYS A 20 15.78 -16.39 1.17
C LYS A 20 14.97 -17.66 1.45
N GLY A 21 14.01 -17.94 0.59
CA GLY A 21 13.08 -19.07 0.69
C GLY A 21 11.97 -18.98 -0.34
N LEU A 22 11.07 -19.96 -0.36
CA LEU A 22 9.88 -19.94 -1.23
C LEU A 22 8.96 -18.77 -0.82
N GLY A 23 8.72 -17.83 -1.73
CA GLY A 23 8.05 -16.55 -1.45
C GLY A 23 8.99 -15.35 -1.37
N GLY A 24 10.30 -15.57 -1.17
CA GLY A 24 11.30 -14.50 -1.18
C GLY A 24 11.06 -13.48 -0.07
N SER A 25 11.16 -12.19 -0.39
CA SER A 25 11.02 -11.11 0.60
C SER A 25 9.62 -10.93 1.17
N THR A 26 8.57 -11.49 0.55
CA THR A 26 7.20 -11.42 1.11
C THR A 26 7.08 -12.18 2.42
N LEU A 27 7.99 -13.13 2.71
CA LEU A 27 8.05 -13.85 3.97
C LEU A 27 8.49 -12.99 5.17
N ILE A 28 9.17 -11.86 4.92
CA ILE A 28 9.80 -11.06 5.98
C ILE A 28 9.39 -9.58 5.92
N ASN A 29 8.41 -9.23 5.10
CA ASN A 29 7.93 -7.85 5.00
C ASN A 29 6.99 -7.51 6.17
N VAL A 30 6.51 -6.27 6.20
CA VAL A 30 5.60 -5.77 7.25
C VAL A 30 4.11 -5.98 6.92
N MET A 31 3.79 -6.79 5.91
CA MET A 31 2.44 -7.10 5.46
C MET A 31 1.58 -5.92 4.99
N GLU A 32 2.19 -4.76 4.74
CA GLU A 32 1.51 -3.61 4.12
C GLU A 32 1.32 -3.86 2.63
N LEU A 33 0.08 -3.67 2.15
CA LEU A 33 -0.25 -3.75 0.73
C LEU A 33 -0.89 -2.44 0.27
N THR A 34 -0.02 -1.52 -0.16
CA THR A 34 -0.39 -0.22 -0.73
C THR A 34 -0.04 -0.15 -2.22
N ARG A 35 -0.55 0.88 -2.90
CA ARG A 35 -0.29 1.17 -4.32
C ARG A 35 0.30 2.56 -4.44
N ALA A 36 1.07 2.82 -5.49
CA ALA A 36 1.54 4.17 -5.81
C ALA A 36 0.38 5.03 -6.32
N SER A 37 0.61 6.35 -6.48
CA SER A 37 -0.36 7.26 -7.09
C SER A 37 -0.60 6.93 -8.57
N SER A 38 -1.77 7.28 -9.11
CA SER A 38 -2.11 7.06 -10.53
C SER A 38 -1.08 7.72 -11.46
N VAL A 39 -0.69 8.95 -11.12
CA VAL A 39 0.33 9.74 -11.83
C VAL A 39 1.68 9.03 -11.91
N GLU A 40 2.09 8.31 -10.86
CA GLU A 40 3.36 7.55 -10.89
C GLU A 40 3.31 6.37 -11.85
N TYR A 41 2.15 5.73 -12.01
CA TYR A 41 1.98 4.67 -13.01
C TYR A 41 1.89 5.26 -14.42
N ASP A 42 1.12 6.33 -14.62
CA ASP A 42 0.99 7.00 -15.92
C ASP A 42 2.34 7.56 -16.40
N ALA A 43 3.19 8.02 -15.48
CA ALA A 43 4.56 8.44 -15.80
C ALA A 43 5.40 7.31 -16.42
N ILE A 44 5.13 6.03 -16.10
CA ILE A 44 5.83 4.90 -16.74
C ILE A 44 5.49 4.84 -18.22
N GLU A 45 4.22 5.07 -18.59
CA GLU A 45 3.79 5.16 -19.97
C GLU A 45 4.40 6.37 -20.68
N GLU A 46 4.41 7.54 -20.04
CA GLU A 46 5.04 8.77 -20.56
C GLU A 46 6.54 8.61 -20.85
N LEU A 47 7.23 7.77 -20.07
CA LEU A 47 8.64 7.40 -20.30
C LEU A 47 8.85 6.49 -21.53
N GLY A 48 7.79 6.23 -22.31
CA GLY A 48 7.86 5.47 -23.56
C GLY A 48 7.52 3.98 -23.40
N ASN A 49 6.71 3.62 -22.40
CA ASN A 49 6.27 2.24 -22.17
C ASN A 49 4.74 2.12 -22.38
N PRO A 50 4.24 2.06 -23.63
CA PRO A 50 2.81 1.97 -23.90
C PRO A 50 2.14 0.79 -23.18
N GLY A 51 0.98 1.06 -22.58
CA GLY A 51 0.20 0.10 -21.80
C GLY A 51 0.65 -0.05 -20.35
N TRP A 52 1.67 0.69 -19.90
CA TRP A 52 2.08 0.74 -18.50
C TRP A 52 1.52 2.00 -17.82
N ASN A 53 0.19 2.07 -17.69
CA ASN A 53 -0.54 3.17 -17.08
C ASN A 53 -1.47 2.68 -15.96
N TRP A 54 -2.01 3.62 -15.16
CA TRP A 54 -2.84 3.30 -14.00
C TRP A 54 -4.01 2.37 -14.35
N ASN A 55 -4.70 2.61 -15.46
CA ASN A 55 -5.87 1.82 -15.84
C ASN A 55 -5.51 0.35 -16.10
N GLU A 56 -4.41 0.09 -16.81
CA GLU A 56 -3.93 -1.28 -17.03
C GLU A 56 -3.42 -1.91 -15.73
N PHE A 57 -2.69 -1.16 -14.89
CA PHE A 57 -2.23 -1.64 -13.60
C PHE A 57 -3.39 -2.00 -12.66
N LEU A 58 -4.42 -1.14 -12.54
CA LEU A 58 -5.58 -1.35 -11.68
C LEU A 58 -6.31 -2.65 -12.03
N LYS A 59 -6.47 -2.95 -13.32
CA LYS A 59 -7.02 -4.23 -13.79
C LYS A 59 -6.24 -5.43 -13.24
N TYR A 60 -4.91 -5.38 -13.24
CA TYR A 60 -4.08 -6.46 -12.73
C TYR A 60 -4.01 -6.49 -11.19
N PHE A 61 -4.07 -5.33 -10.52
CA PHE A 61 -4.18 -5.28 -9.06
C PHE A 61 -5.45 -5.97 -8.59
N LYS A 62 -6.60 -5.61 -9.16
CA LYS A 62 -7.88 -6.29 -8.90
C LYS A 62 -7.83 -7.78 -9.23
N LYS A 63 -7.07 -8.17 -10.26
CA LYS A 63 -6.84 -9.57 -10.61
C LYS A 63 -5.85 -10.29 -9.66
N SER A 64 -5.07 -9.60 -8.85
CA SER A 64 -4.10 -10.24 -7.96
C SER A 64 -4.67 -10.58 -6.58
N GLU A 65 -5.67 -9.82 -6.13
CA GLU A 65 -6.14 -9.84 -4.74
C GLU A 65 -7.59 -10.30 -4.59
N ILE A 66 -7.91 -10.68 -3.36
CA ILE A 66 -9.27 -10.71 -2.82
C ILE A 66 -9.29 -9.90 -1.54
N PHE A 67 -10.19 -8.93 -1.46
CA PHE A 67 -10.37 -8.12 -0.27
C PHE A 67 -11.36 -8.77 0.70
N VAL A 68 -10.89 -9.08 1.90
CA VAL A 68 -11.64 -9.81 2.93
C VAL A 68 -11.68 -8.95 4.19
N TYR A 69 -12.87 -8.59 4.66
CA TYR A 69 -13.04 -7.79 5.87
C TYR A 69 -14.36 -8.13 6.57
N SER A 70 -14.43 -7.83 7.86
CA SER A 70 -15.68 -7.80 8.62
C SER A 70 -16.28 -6.40 8.52
N PRO A 71 -17.55 -6.24 8.08
CA PRO A 71 -18.21 -4.93 8.10
C PRO A 71 -18.20 -4.28 9.48
N GLN A 72 -18.34 -5.08 10.54
CA GLN A 72 -18.33 -4.60 11.93
C GLN A 72 -16.95 -4.07 12.34
N GLU A 73 -15.87 -4.74 11.93
CA GLU A 73 -14.50 -4.27 12.23
C GLU A 73 -14.14 -3.04 11.40
N ALA A 74 -14.57 -3.00 10.13
CA ALA A 74 -14.38 -1.84 9.28
C ALA A 74 -15.08 -0.60 9.86
N GLU A 75 -16.33 -0.74 10.29
CA GLU A 75 -17.09 0.34 10.96
C GLU A 75 -16.43 0.76 12.28
N ALA A 76 -16.05 -0.19 13.14
CA ALA A 76 -15.44 0.09 14.44
C ALA A 76 -14.12 0.89 14.33
N TYR A 77 -13.38 0.73 13.23
CA TYR A 77 -12.11 1.43 13.00
C TYR A 77 -12.22 2.60 11.99
N GLY A 78 -13.43 2.93 11.53
CA GLY A 78 -13.65 4.00 10.55
C GLY A 78 -12.90 3.74 9.24
N MET A 79 -12.92 2.48 8.79
CA MET A 79 -12.35 2.05 7.52
C MET A 79 -13.42 2.14 6.44
N HIS A 80 -13.21 3.04 5.49
CA HIS A 80 -14.03 3.22 4.31
C HIS A 80 -13.20 2.85 3.08
N PHE A 81 -13.81 2.44 1.98
CA PHE A 81 -13.07 2.11 0.74
C PHE A 81 -14.02 2.08 -0.46
N ASP A 82 -13.47 2.16 -1.67
CA ASP A 82 -14.24 2.00 -2.91
C ASP A 82 -14.15 0.54 -3.37
N ASP A 83 -15.26 -0.19 -3.23
CA ASP A 83 -15.38 -1.58 -3.69
C ASP A 83 -14.96 -1.79 -5.16
N ASN A 84 -15.09 -0.76 -6.01
CA ASN A 84 -14.72 -0.87 -7.42
C ASN A 84 -13.20 -0.93 -7.64
N ALA A 85 -12.40 -0.55 -6.65
CA ALA A 85 -10.95 -0.53 -6.78
C ALA A 85 -10.24 -1.77 -6.22
N HIS A 86 -10.98 -2.70 -5.61
CA HIS A 86 -10.43 -3.93 -5.03
C HIS A 86 -10.81 -5.19 -5.82
N GLY A 87 -9.98 -6.21 -5.69
CA GLY A 87 -10.22 -7.54 -6.27
C GLY A 87 -11.12 -8.43 -5.41
N SER A 88 -11.79 -9.39 -6.04
CA SER A 88 -12.75 -10.29 -5.36
C SER A 88 -12.58 -11.79 -5.64
N ASP A 89 -11.62 -12.21 -6.47
CA ASP A 89 -11.61 -13.57 -7.07
C ASP A 89 -10.25 -14.29 -7.03
N ARG A 90 -9.20 -13.67 -6.49
CA ARG A 90 -7.81 -14.10 -6.76
C ARG A 90 -6.98 -14.26 -5.47
N PRO A 91 -5.85 -14.99 -5.49
CA PRO A 91 -5.42 -15.74 -4.30
C PRO A 91 -4.82 -14.90 -3.18
N LEU A 92 -4.42 -13.65 -3.43
CA LEU A 92 -3.83 -12.81 -2.40
C LEU A 92 -4.91 -12.19 -1.52
N LYS A 93 -5.12 -12.76 -0.34
CA LYS A 93 -6.05 -12.21 0.66
C LYS A 93 -5.48 -10.94 1.27
N LYS A 94 -6.18 -9.83 1.10
CA LYS A 94 -5.90 -8.54 1.74
C LYS A 94 -7.01 -8.24 2.75
N THR A 95 -6.65 -7.62 3.87
CA THR A 95 -7.58 -7.24 4.93
C THR A 95 -7.02 -6.06 5.71
N PHE A 96 -7.85 -5.45 6.57
CA PHE A 96 -7.40 -4.47 7.54
C PHE A 96 -6.63 -5.13 8.69
N PRO A 97 -5.83 -4.35 9.45
CA PRO A 97 -5.27 -4.84 10.70
C PRO A 97 -6.38 -5.39 11.61
N ARG A 98 -6.15 -6.57 12.21
CA ARG A 98 -7.11 -7.19 13.15
C ARG A 98 -7.43 -6.29 14.34
N CYS A 99 -6.48 -5.46 14.77
CA CYS A 99 -6.70 -4.50 15.82
C CYS A 99 -6.03 -3.17 15.46
N MET A 100 -6.66 -2.09 15.91
CA MET A 100 -6.07 -0.76 15.91
C MET A 100 -5.88 -0.33 17.37
N ASP A 101 -4.63 -0.15 17.78
CA ASP A 101 -4.33 0.28 19.14
C ASP A 101 -4.71 1.75 19.37
N THR A 102 -4.70 2.15 20.64
CA THR A 102 -5.05 3.51 21.06
C THR A 102 -4.14 4.56 20.44
N LEU A 103 -2.86 4.24 20.22
CA LEU A 103 -1.89 5.19 19.67
C LEU A 103 -2.20 5.49 18.20
N ALA A 104 -2.52 4.48 17.41
CA ALA A 104 -2.94 4.63 16.02
C ALA A 104 -4.23 5.45 15.91
N GLN A 105 -5.21 5.22 16.79
CA GLN A 105 -6.45 6.01 16.82
C GLN A 105 -6.19 7.48 17.16
N LEU A 106 -5.35 7.74 18.18
CA LEU A 106 -4.97 9.10 18.56
C LEU A 106 -4.18 9.81 17.46
N ALA A 107 -3.32 9.09 16.72
CA ALA A 107 -2.59 9.64 15.59
C ALA A 107 -3.54 10.09 14.48
N LEU A 108 -4.56 9.27 14.14
CA LEU A 108 -5.58 9.63 13.16
C LEU A 108 -6.41 10.85 13.61
N GLN A 109 -6.86 10.86 14.87
CA GLN A 109 -7.59 12.02 15.43
C GLN A 109 -6.76 13.30 15.43
N THR A 110 -5.46 13.19 15.72
CA THR A 110 -4.54 14.32 15.68
C THR A 110 -4.39 14.86 14.26
N ALA A 111 -4.30 13.98 13.27
CA ALA A 111 -4.27 14.37 11.86
C ALA A 111 -5.54 15.14 11.48
N ASP A 112 -6.71 14.68 11.92
CA ASP A 112 -7.99 15.38 11.69
C ASP A 112 -8.00 16.77 12.35
N ILE A 113 -7.51 16.89 13.60
CA ILE A 113 -7.39 18.18 14.32
C ILE A 113 -6.44 19.15 13.58
N LEU A 114 -5.37 18.62 12.99
CA LEU A 114 -4.41 19.40 12.18
C LEU A 114 -4.96 19.74 10.79
N GLY A 115 -6.16 19.29 10.44
CA GLY A 115 -6.78 19.53 9.13
C GLY A 115 -6.18 18.69 8.00
N ILE A 116 -5.48 17.59 8.32
CA ILE A 116 -4.99 16.66 7.31
C ILE A 116 -6.18 15.81 6.84
N TYR A 117 -6.49 15.89 5.56
CA TYR A 117 -7.59 15.13 4.98
C TYR A 117 -7.37 13.62 5.10
N ARG A 118 -8.38 12.91 5.60
CA ARG A 118 -8.39 11.46 5.69
C ARG A 118 -8.87 10.86 4.37
N ASN A 119 -7.94 10.33 3.59
CA ASN A 119 -8.29 9.55 2.40
C ASN A 119 -9.03 8.29 2.86
N PRO A 120 -10.29 8.07 2.43
CA PRO A 120 -11.01 6.85 2.75
C PRO A 120 -10.28 5.63 2.19
N ASP A 121 -9.79 5.68 0.94
CA ASP A 121 -9.14 4.56 0.28
C ASP A 121 -7.80 4.93 -0.36
N PRO A 122 -6.68 4.85 0.38
CA PRO A 122 -5.37 5.20 -0.15
C PRO A 122 -4.87 4.25 -1.26
N VAL A 123 -5.56 3.14 -1.51
CA VAL A 123 -5.19 2.19 -2.57
C VAL A 123 -6.24 2.11 -3.69
N GLY A 124 -7.39 2.77 -3.51
CA GLY A 124 -8.54 2.63 -4.38
C GLY A 124 -8.54 3.63 -5.52
N ASP A 125 -8.45 4.91 -5.17
CA ASP A 125 -8.20 5.99 -6.11
C ASP A 125 -6.88 6.63 -5.71
N ALA A 126 -5.86 6.29 -6.49
CA ALA A 126 -4.47 6.52 -6.18
C ALA A 126 -4.17 8.02 -6.23
N CYS A 127 -4.42 8.72 -5.12
CA CYS A 127 -4.14 10.14 -4.88
C CYS A 127 -4.36 11.01 -6.13
N SER A 128 -5.55 10.89 -6.74
CA SER A 128 -6.12 11.95 -7.56
C SER A 128 -6.40 13.11 -6.61
N GLY A 129 -5.57 14.15 -6.68
CA GLY A 129 -5.59 15.28 -5.72
C GLY A 129 -6.95 15.93 -5.52
#